data_AF-A0A973F201-F1
#
_entry.id   AF-A0A973F201-F1
#
_cell.length_a   1.000
_cell.length_b   1.000
_cell.length_c   1.000
_cell.angle_alpha   90.00
_cell.angle_beta   90.00
_cell.angle_gamma   90.00
#
_symmetry.space_group_name_H-M   'P 1'
#
loop_
_entity.id
_entity.type
_entity.pdbx_description
1 polymer ?
#
loop_
_entity_poly.entity_id
_entity_poly.type
_entity_poly.pdbx_seq_one_letter_code
_entity_poly.pdbx_strand_id
1 'polypeptide(L)'
;MPEQSKQELILALEKEADLIHSSTRADISLLSPMHNYLRAKSPTYYKWSIRHKSASIHLAIVLGFIVSIIIIIAFEFSNYILNSIKA
;
A
#
# COMPACT_ATOMS: atom_id res chain seq x y z
N MET A 1 24.49 31.36 -11.30
CA MET A 1 23.12 30.82 -11.30
C MET A 1 22.19 31.89 -10.76
N PRO A 2 21.09 32.22 -11.47
CA PRO A 2 20.16 33.26 -11.04
C PRO A 2 19.44 32.86 -9.74
N GLU A 3 19.20 33.82 -8.84
CA GLU A 3 18.59 33.61 -7.51
C GLU A 3 17.25 32.85 -7.58
N GLN A 4 16.42 33.09 -8.60
CA GLN A 4 15.17 32.34 -8.83
C GLN A 4 15.40 30.83 -9.00
N SER A 5 16.46 30.41 -9.70
CA SER A 5 16.78 28.98 -9.88
C SER A 5 17.19 28.28 -8.57
N LYS A 6 17.71 29.04 -7.59
CA LYS A 6 18.04 28.50 -6.27
C LYS A 6 16.78 28.29 -5.44
N GLN A 7 15.83 29.23 -5.49
CA GLN A 7 14.56 29.11 -4.76
C GLN A 7 13.72 27.93 -5.27
N GLU A 8 13.64 27.75 -6.58
CA GLU A 8 12.95 26.59 -7.18
C GLU A 8 13.60 25.26 -6.78
N LEU A 9 14.94 25.22 -6.73
CA LEU A 9 15.68 24.04 -6.26
C LEU A 9 15.41 23.74 -4.79
N ILE A 10 15.39 24.76 -3.93
CA ILE A 10 15.08 24.60 -2.50
C ILE A 10 13.67 24.05 -2.31
N LEU A 11 12.67 24.60 -3.01
CA LEU A 11 11.29 24.13 -2.98
C LEU A 11 11.16 22.67 -3.45
N ALA A 12 11.90 22.27 -4.48
CA ALA A 12 11.91 20.90 -4.95
C ALA A 12 12.50 19.94 -3.90
N LEU A 13 13.59 20.34 -3.25
CA LEU A 13 14.25 19.56 -2.20
C LEU A 13 13.40 19.45 -0.93
N GLU A 14 12.72 20.53 -0.52
CA GLU A 14 11.79 20.52 0.62
C GLU A 14 10.63 19.55 0.36
N LYS A 15 10.05 19.59 -0.85
CA LYS A 15 8.98 18.67 -1.25
C LYS A 15 9.43 17.21 -1.26
N GLU A 16 10.67 16.95 -1.69
CA GLU A 16 11.24 15.61 -1.67
C GLU A 16 11.53 15.13 -0.23
N ALA A 17 12.02 16.01 0.63
CA ALA A 17 12.23 15.72 2.05
C ALA A 17 10.91 15.38 2.77
N ASP A 18 9.84 16.12 2.49
CA ASP A 18 8.50 15.85 3.04
C ASP A 18 7.94 14.49 2.59
N LEU A 19 8.18 14.10 1.33
CA LEU A 19 7.82 12.77 0.83
C LEU A 19 8.61 11.65 1.53
N ILE A 20 9.89 11.88 1.81
CA ILE A 20 10.73 10.92 2.54
C ILE A 20 10.29 10.82 4.02
N HIS A 21 9.93 11.95 4.64
CA HIS A 21 9.48 11.98 6.03
C HIS A 21 8.09 11.37 6.23
N SER A 22 7.16 11.60 5.31
CA SER A 22 5.85 10.96 5.34
C SER A 22 5.95 9.45 5.09
N SER A 23 6.83 9.00 4.18
CA SER A 23 7.05 7.57 3.93
C SER A 23 7.84 6.84 5.01
N THR A 24 8.55 7.54 5.90
CA THR A 24 9.25 6.92 7.05
C THR A 24 8.36 6.73 8.27
N ARG A 25 7.20 7.39 8.34
CA ARG A 25 6.20 7.13 9.37
C ARG A 25 5.47 5.84 9.04
N ALA A 26 6.09 4.72 9.41
CA ALA A 26 5.33 3.49 9.56
C ALA A 26 4.42 3.66 10.79
N ASP A 27 3.11 3.82 10.58
CA ASP A 27 2.10 3.97 11.66
C ASP A 27 2.07 2.77 12.62
N ILE A 28 2.81 1.70 12.33
CA ILE A 28 2.91 0.48 13.11
C ILE A 28 4.37 0.27 13.52
N SER A 29 4.71 0.63 14.77
CA SER A 29 6.07 0.56 15.31
C SER A 29 6.70 -0.84 15.17
N LEU A 30 5.89 -1.89 15.26
CA LEU A 30 6.31 -3.29 15.13
C LEU A 30 6.90 -3.62 13.75
N LEU A 31 6.35 -3.02 12.69
CA LEU A 31 6.76 -3.29 11.30
C LEU A 31 7.81 -2.30 10.79
N SER A 32 8.14 -1.27 11.58
CA SER A 32 9.10 -0.22 11.21
C SER A 32 10.49 -0.76 10.82
N PRO A 33 11.09 -1.75 11.53
CA PRO A 33 12.42 -2.26 11.16
C PRO A 33 12.41 -2.97 9.81
N MET A 34 11.39 -3.80 9.56
CA MET A 34 11.24 -4.54 8.30
C MET A 34 10.91 -3.58 7.14
N HIS A 35 10.04 -2.60 7.37
CA HIS A 35 9.71 -1.56 6.41
C HIS A 35 10.97 -0.77 5.99
N ASN A 36 11.75 -0.31 6.96
CA ASN A 36 12.99 0.43 6.72
C ASN A 36 14.05 -0.43 6.01
N TYR A 37 14.17 -1.71 6.37
CA TYR A 37 15.07 -2.65 5.69
C TYR A 37 14.70 -2.83 4.21
N LEU A 38 13.42 -3.11 3.92
CA LEU A 38 12.94 -3.27 2.54
C LEU A 38 13.12 -1.99 1.72
N ARG A 39 12.93 -0.84 2.35
CA ARG A 39 13.15 0.48 1.75
C ARG A 39 14.61 0.72 1.38
N ALA A 40 15.54 0.36 2.25
CA ALA A 40 16.97 0.50 1.99
C ALA A 40 17.50 -0.50 0.95
N LYS A 41 16.96 -1.72 0.91
CA LYS A 41 17.45 -2.80 0.03
C LYS A 41 16.84 -2.80 -1.36
N SER A 42 15.59 -2.34 -1.53
CA SER A 42 14.86 -2.44 -2.79
C SER A 42 14.43 -1.07 -3.32
N PRO A 43 15.04 -0.60 -4.43
CA PRO A 43 14.63 0.64 -5.09
C PRO A 43 13.17 0.61 -5.56
N THR A 44 12.67 -0.56 -5.92
CA THR A 44 11.27 -0.79 -6.31
C THR A 44 10.34 -0.61 -5.11
N TYR A 45 10.68 -1.21 -3.96
CA TYR A 45 9.91 -1.05 -2.73
C TYR A 45 9.95 0.39 -2.24
N TYR A 46 11.11 1.05 -2.30
CA TYR A 46 11.23 2.48 -2.00
C TYR A 46 10.25 3.28 -2.83
N LYS A 47 10.35 3.26 -4.17
CA LYS A 47 9.44 3.99 -5.08
C LYS A 47 7.97 3.67 -4.84
N TRP A 48 7.66 2.42 -4.54
CA TRP A 48 6.31 1.99 -4.24
C TRP A 48 5.81 2.54 -2.89
N SER A 49 6.64 2.54 -1.84
CA SER A 49 6.31 3.00 -0.49
C SER A 49 6.06 4.52 -0.41
N ILE A 50 6.78 5.33 -1.20
CA ILE A 50 6.60 6.80 -1.22
C ILE A 50 5.39 7.25 -2.04
N ARG A 51 4.78 6.36 -2.84
CA ARG A 51 3.55 6.71 -3.56
C ARG A 51 2.43 6.87 -2.55
N HIS A 52 1.85 8.07 -2.51
CA HIS A 52 0.76 8.53 -1.63
C HIS A 52 -0.51 7.65 -1.58
N LYS A 53 -0.57 6.55 -2.36
CA LYS A 53 -1.70 5.62 -2.44
C LYS A 53 -1.31 4.17 -2.15
N SER A 54 -0.08 3.87 -1.74
CA SER A 54 0.38 2.50 -1.48
C SER A 54 -0.48 1.79 -0.42
N ALA A 55 -0.82 2.50 0.67
CA ALA A 55 -1.74 2.02 1.71
C ALA A 55 -3.16 1.79 1.19
N SER A 56 -3.69 2.72 0.38
CA SER A 56 -5.03 2.59 -0.23
C SER A 56 -5.12 1.43 -1.22
N ILE A 57 -4.05 1.18 -2.00
CA ILE A 57 -3.95 0.04 -2.91
C ILE A 57 -3.92 -1.26 -2.12
N HIS A 58 -3.16 -1.32 -1.02
CA HIS A 58 -3.19 -2.49 -0.14
C HIS A 58 -4.55 -2.73 0.47
N LEU A 59 -5.22 -1.69 0.97
CA LEU A 59 -6.56 -1.79 1.51
C LEU A 59 -7.54 -2.31 0.46
N ALA A 60 -7.46 -1.81 -0.79
CA ALA A 60 -8.30 -2.28 -1.89
C ALA A 60 -8.06 -3.76 -2.23
N ILE A 61 -6.80 -4.22 -2.24
CA ILE A 61 -6.46 -5.63 -2.48
C ILE A 61 -6.99 -6.51 -1.35
N VAL A 62 -6.81 -6.11 -0.09
CA VAL A 62 -7.31 -6.86 1.08
C VAL A 62 -8.84 -6.96 1.06
N LEU A 63 -9.53 -5.85 0.79
CA LEU A 63 -10.99 -5.84 0.65
C LEU A 63 -11.45 -6.74 -0.51
N GLY A 64 -10.79 -6.68 -1.66
CA GLY A 64 -11.08 -7.55 -2.80
C GLY A 64 -10.91 -9.03 -2.46
N PHE A 65 -9.86 -9.38 -1.73
CA PHE A 65 -9.62 -10.75 -1.27
C PHE A 65 -10.71 -11.23 -0.31
N ILE A 66 -11.11 -10.42 0.68
CA ILE A 66 -12.21 -10.76 1.60
C ILE A 66 -13.51 -10.98 0.83
N VAL A 67 -13.84 -10.10 -0.11
CA VAL A 67 -15.05 -10.22 -0.94
C VAL A 67 -15.02 -11.53 -1.76
N SER A 68 -13.87 -11.88 -2.35
CA SER A 68 -13.75 -13.14 -3.09
C SER A 68 -13.98 -14.39 -2.22
N ILE A 69 -13.48 -14.39 -0.97
CA ILE A 69 -13.73 -15.48 -0.03
C ILE A 69 -15.23 -15.60 0.27
N ILE A 70 -15.91 -14.49 0.54
CA ILE A 70 -17.35 -14.48 0.82
C ILE A 70 -18.14 -15.05 -0.35
N ILE A 71 -17.79 -14.66 -1.59
CA ILE A 71 -18.46 -15.18 -2.80
C ILE A 71 -18.26 -16.69 -2.93
N ILE A 72 -17.03 -17.18 -2.74
CA ILE A 72 -16.73 -18.62 -2.81
C ILE A 72 -17.55 -19.39 -1.76
N ILE A 73 -17.55 -18.93 -0.51
CA ILE A 73 -18.31 -19.57 0.57
C ILE A 73 -19.82 -19.58 0.25
N ALA A 74 -20.37 -18.46 -0.24
CA ALA A 74 -21.78 -18.37 -0.60
C ALA A 74 -22.14 -19.30 -1.77
N PHE A 75 -21.25 -19.43 -2.75
CA PHE A 75 -21.43 -20.34 -3.88
C PHE A 75 -21.41 -21.80 -3.44
N GLU A 76 -20.40 -22.20 -2.66
CA GLU A 76 -20.29 -23.56 -2.10
C GLU A 76 -21.50 -23.92 -1.22
N PHE A 77 -21.95 -22.98 -0.38
CA PHE A 77 -23.14 -23.18 0.46
C PHE A 77 -24.42 -23.35 -0.37
N SER A 78 -24.58 -22.55 -1.42
CA SER A 78 -25.73 -22.67 -2.33
C SER A 78 -25.74 -24.01 -3.07
N ASN A 79 -24.56 -24.48 -3.51
CA ASN A 79 -24.41 -25.80 -4.13
C ASN A 79 -24.72 -26.93 -3.14
N TYR A 80 -24.26 -26.81 -1.90
CA TYR A 80 -24.56 -27.78 -0.84
C TYR A 80 -26.06 -27.91 -0.61
N ILE A 81 -26.79 -26.79 -0.47
CA ILE A 81 -28.26 -26.81 -0.29
C ILE A 81 -28.94 -27.42 -1.52
N LEU A 82 -28.57 -26.99 -2.73
CA LEU A 82 -29.19 -27.50 -3.96
C LEU A 82 -29.00 -29.02 -4.10
N ASN A 83 -27.83 -29.53 -3.77
CA ASN A 83 -27.55 -30.97 -3.81
C ASN A 83 -28.29 -31.72 -2.70
N SER A 84 -28.45 -31.12 -1.52
CA SER A 84 -29.20 -31.71 -0.40
C SER A 84 -30.70 -31.78 -0.66
N ILE A 85 -31.27 -30.90 -1.48
CA ILE A 85 -32.68 -30.95 -1.90
C ILE A 85 -32.90 -31.99 -3.00
N LYS A 86 -31.88 -32.24 -3.83
CA LYS A 86 -31.96 -33.20 -4.95
C LYS A 86 -31.68 -34.66 -4.54
N ALA A 87 -31.06 -34.88 -3.38
CA ALA A 87 -30.80 -36.19 -2.79
C ALA A 87 -32.02 -36.73 -2.05
#